data_AF-A0A516HBD0-F1
#
_entry.id   AF-A0A516HBD0-F1
#
_cell.length_a   1.000
_cell.length_b   1.000
_cell.length_c   1.000
_cell.angle_alpha   90.00
_cell.angle_beta   90.00
_cell.angle_gamma   90.00
#
_symmetry.space_group_name_H-M   'P 1'
#
loop_
_entity.id
_entity.type
_entity.pdbx_description
1 polymer ?
#
loop_
_entity_poly.entity_id
_entity_poly.type
_entity_poly.pdbx_seq_one_letter_code
_entity_poly.pdbx_strand_id
1 'polypeptide(L)' 'MNNVLIPIRKTRKCSRCGLKYPAKDEVCKHCKGLNETQIKALQEHHQQSMKSNRKLAGLFGFITIALLLLMVAAAFV' A
#
# COMPACT_ATOMS: atom_id res chain seq x y z
N MET A 1 13.97 17.59 -24.52
CA MET A 1 13.11 16.99 -23.47
C MET A 1 13.41 15.50 -23.45
N ASN A 2 14.18 15.03 -22.47
CA ASN A 2 14.54 13.61 -22.41
C ASN A 2 13.37 12.83 -21.80
N ASN A 3 12.65 12.09 -22.64
CA ASN A 3 11.61 11.17 -22.19
C ASN A 3 12.28 9.99 -21.47
N VAL A 4 12.27 10.02 -20.13
CA VAL A 4 12.67 8.89 -19.31
C VAL A 4 11.53 7.87 -19.34
N LEU A 5 11.64 6.90 -20.25
CA LEU A 5 10.80 5.71 -20.21
C LEU A 5 11.17 4.92 -18.95
N ILE A 6 10.38 5.03 -17.88
CA ILE A 6 10.55 4.24 -16.65
C ILE A 6 10.10 2.81 -16.98
N PRO A 7 11.02 1.82 -17.11
CA PRO A 7 10.62 0.47 -17.43
C PRO A 7 9.80 -0.09 -16.26
N ILE A 8 8.57 -0.54 -16.55
CA ILE A 8 7.71 -1.20 -15.57
C ILE A 8 8.44 -2.47 -15.11
N ARG A 9 9.04 -2.43 -13.93
CA ARG A 9 9.74 -3.58 -13.36
C ARG A 9 8.71 -4.65 -13.01
N LYS A 10 8.77 -5.79 -13.68
CA LYS A 10 7.97 -6.97 -13.31
C LYS A 10 8.27 -7.31 -11.84
N THR A 11 7.24 -7.45 -11.03
CA THR A 11 7.35 -7.85 -9.61
C THR A 11 6.64 -9.17 -9.39
N ARG A 12 7.15 -9.98 -8.47
CA ARG A 12 6.52 -11.24 -8.02
C ARG A 12 6.23 -11.18 -6.53
N LYS A 13 5.24 -11.95 -6.06
CA LYS A 13 4.91 -12.07 -4.65
C LYS A 13 5.82 -13.11 -3.99
N CYS A 14 6.37 -12.79 -2.81
CA CYS A 14 7.14 -13.75 -2.03
C CYS A 14 6.22 -14.74 -1.31
N SER A 15 6.56 -16.03 -1.36
CA SER A 15 5.83 -17.09 -0.64
C SER A 15 6.03 -17.05 0.87
N ARG A 16 7.20 -16.58 1.35
CA ARG A 16 7.52 -16.53 2.79
C ARG A 16 6.89 -15.31 3.47
N CYS A 17 7.26 -14.10 3.04
CA CYS A 17 6.80 -12.87 3.69
C CYS A 17 5.55 -12.25 3.07
N GLY A 18 5.10 -12.69 1.89
CA GLY A 18 3.89 -12.17 1.24
C GLY A 18 4.05 -10.83 0.51
N LEU A 19 5.19 -10.13 0.67
CA LEU A 19 5.47 -8.86 -0.01
C LEU A 19 5.89 -9.05 -1.48
N LYS A 20 5.64 -8.04 -2.31
CA LYS A 20 6.09 -7.99 -3.71
C LYS A 20 7.55 -7.56 -3.79
N TYR A 21 8.35 -8.23 -4.62
CA TYR A 21 9.74 -7.87 -4.89
C TYR A 21 10.04 -7.98 -6.39
N PRO A 22 11.10 -7.33 -6.90
CA PRO A 22 11.44 -7.37 -8.33
C PRO A 22 11.64 -8.81 -8.80
N ALA A 23 10.99 -9.19 -9.90
CA ALA A 23 11.07 -10.54 -10.45
C ALA A 23 12.49 -10.90 -10.95
N LYS A 24 13.30 -9.88 -11.25
CA LYS A 24 14.72 -10.01 -11.59
C LYS A 24 15.60 -10.46 -10.41
N ASP A 25 15.14 -10.25 -9.17
CA ASP A 25 15.88 -10.67 -8.00
C ASP A 25 15.54 -12.15 -7.74
N GLU A 26 16.56 -13.00 -7.67
CA GLU A 26 16.37 -14.43 -7.40
C GLU A 26 15.82 -14.68 -5.99
N VAL A 27 16.22 -13.82 -5.05
CA VAL A 27 15.89 -13.95 -3.62
C VAL A 27 15.11 -12.72 -3.14
N CYS A 28 14.12 -12.95 -2.28
CA CYS A 28 13.35 -11.87 -1.66
C CYS A 28 14.23 -11.03 -0.72
N LYS A 29 14.40 -9.75 -1.06
CA LYS A 29 15.20 -8.79 -0.27
C LYS A 29 14.61 -8.45 1.10
N HIS A 30 13.33 -8.75 1.35
CA HIS A 30 12.65 -8.44 2.61
C HIS A 30 12.89 -9.50 3.70
N CYS A 31 13.03 -10.78 3.32
CA CYS A 31 13.07 -11.89 4.27
C CYS A 31 14.30 -12.79 4.10
N LYS A 32 15.22 -12.45 3.20
CA LYS A 32 16.51 -13.15 3.08
C LYS A 32 17.25 -13.02 4.41
N GLY A 33 17.64 -14.16 4.99
CA GLY A 33 18.37 -14.19 6.28
C GLY A 33 17.49 -14.05 7.53
N LEU A 34 16.17 -13.89 7.38
CA LEU A 34 15.26 -13.86 8.53
C LEU A 34 14.76 -15.28 8.87
N ASN A 35 14.69 -15.55 10.17
CA ASN A 35 14.00 -16.72 10.71
C ASN A 35 12.47 -16.50 10.73
N GLU A 36 11.71 -17.51 11.13
CA GLU A 36 10.25 -17.45 11.07
C GLU A 36 9.64 -16.40 12.03
N THR A 37 10.22 -16.22 13.22
CA THR A 37 9.72 -15.24 14.19
C THR A 37 9.94 -13.82 13.69
N GLN A 38 11.09 -13.54 13.08
CA GLN A 38 11.38 -12.25 12.44
C GLN A 38 10.47 -12.01 11.22
N ILE A 39 10.13 -13.05 10.46
CA ILE A 39 9.18 -12.93 9.34
C ILE A 39 7.78 -12.59 9.83
N LYS A 40 7.32 -13.20 10.92
CA LYS A 40 6.02 -12.86 11.54
C LYS A 40 5.99 -11.41 12.01
N ALA A 41 7.04 -10.96 12.70
CA ALA A 41 7.14 -9.57 13.13
C ALA A 41 7.12 -8.58 11.95
N LEU A 42 7.80 -8.92 10.85
CA LEU A 42 7.78 -8.13 9.61
C LEU A 42 6.36 -8.04 9.01
N GLN A 43 5.63 -9.15 8.99
CA GLN A 43 4.26 -9.20 8.49
C GLN A 43 3.31 -8.35 9.36
N GLU A 44 3.40 -8.48 10.69
CA GLU A 44 2.60 -7.71 11.64
C GLU A 44 2.86 -6.22 11.50
N HIS A 45 4.12 -5.79 11.44
CA HIS A 45 4.48 -4.39 11.23
C HIS A 45 3.91 -3.85 9.92
N HIS A 46 4.00 -4.64 8.84
CA HIS A 46 3.43 -4.25 7.56
C HIS A 46 1.90 -4.13 7.62
N GLN A 47 1.21 -5.09 8.23
CA GLN A 47 -0.24 -5.02 8.42
C GLN A 47 -0.66 -3.82 9.28
N GLN A 48 0.09 -3.50 10.32
CA GLN A 48 -0.18 -2.35 11.18
C GLN A 48 -0.03 -1.03 10.42
N SER A 49 0.99 -0.90 9.57
CA SER A 49 1.16 0.28 8.70
C SER A 49 -0.03 0.46 7.75
N MET A 50 -0.53 -0.64 7.17
CA MET A 50 -1.71 -0.60 6.28
C MET A 50 -2.99 -0.27 7.05
N LYS A 51 -3.14 -0.80 8.27
CA LYS A 51 -4.32 -0.55 9.12
C LYS A 51 -4.43 0.91 9.54
N SER A 52 -3.30 1.55 9.86
CA SER A 52 -3.27 2.99 10.19
C SER A 52 -3.79 3.84 9.03
N ASN A 53 -3.29 3.56 7.82
CA ASN A 53 -3.68 4.31 6.62
C ASN A 53 -5.17 4.13 6.25
N ARG A 54 -5.77 2.97 6.56
CA ARG A 54 -7.21 2.75 6.33
C ARG A 54 -8.11 3.64 7.19
N LYS A 55 -7.70 3.96 8.43
CA LYS A 55 -8.47 4.88 9.29
C LYS A 55 -8.48 6.30 8.75
N LEU A 56 -7.32 6.78 8.29
CA LEU A 56 -7.20 8.08 7.63
C LEU A 56 -8.06 8.14 6.37
N ALA A 57 -8.00 7.12 5.50
CA ALA A 57 -8.83 7.07 4.31
C ALA A 57 -10.35 7.12 4.62
N GLY A 58 -10.80 6.45 5.69
CA GLY A 58 -12.18 6.51 6.14
C GLY A 58 -12.62 7.91 6.59
N LEU A 59 -11.76 8.61 7.34
CA LEU A 59 -12.04 9.98 7.80
C LEU A 59 -12.15 10.96 6.62
N PHE A 60 -11.18 10.94 5.70
CA PHE A 60 -11.22 11.80 4.52
C PHE A 60 -12.41 11.46 3.63
N GLY A 61 -12.73 10.18 3.42
CA GLY A 61 -13.91 9.76 2.66
C GLY A 61 -15.21 10.30 3.26
N PHE A 62 -15.37 10.25 4.59
CA PHE A 62 -16.54 10.82 5.26
C PHE A 62 -16.65 12.34 5.05
N ILE A 63 -15.54 13.08 5.23
CA ILE A 63 -15.50 14.53 5.01
C ILE A 63 -15.85 14.87 3.57
N THR A 64 -15.29 14.15 2.59
CA THR A 64 -15.58 14.36 1.17
C THR A 64 -17.06 14.15 0.86
N ILE A 65 -17.68 13.08 1.38
CA ILE A 65 -19.11 12.80 1.18
C ILE A 65 -19.97 13.90 1.81
N ALA A 66 -19.64 14.31 3.04
CA ALA A 66 -20.38 15.37 3.73
C ALA A 66 -20.34 16.71 2.96
N LEU A 67 -19.17 17.09 2.46
CA LEU A 67 -19.00 18.29 1.62
C LEU A 67 -19.77 18.19 0.31
N LEU A 68 -19.74 17.03 -0.35
CA LEU A 68 -20.49 16.78 -1.58
C LEU A 68 -21.99 16.96 -1.37
N LEU A 69 -22.53 16.37 -0.30
CA LEU A 69 -23.95 16.52 0.05
C LEU A 69 -24.31 17.97 0.35
N LEU A 70 -23.44 18.71 1.03
CA LEU A 70 -23.64 20.13 1.35
C LEU A 70 -23.67 20.98 0.08
N MET A 71 -22.74 20.75 -0.86
CA MET A 71 -22.72 21.45 -2.15
C MET A 71 -23.97 21.14 -2.99
N VAL A 72 -24.39 19.87 -3.03
CA VAL A 72 -25.60 19.44 -3.72
C VAL A 72 -26.82 20.14 -3.12
N ALA A 73 -26.97 20.10 -1.79
CA ALA A 73 -28.08 20.78 -1.11
C ALA A 73 -28.09 22.29 -1.38
N ALA A 74 -26.92 22.94 -1.36
CA ALA A 74 -26.80 24.37 -1.66
C ALA A 74 -27.09 24.71 -3.13
N ALA A 75 -26.95 23.76 -4.07
CA ALA A 75 -27.28 23.97 -5.48
C ALA A 75 -28.79 23.87 -5.77
N PHE A 76 -29.57 23.31 -4.85
CA PHE A 76 -31.04 23.18 -4.96
C PHE A 76 -31.80 24.16 -4.06
N VAL A 77 -31.10 25.04 -3.35
CA VAL A 77 -31.63 26.16 -2.56
C VAL A 77 -31.44 27.45 -3.35
#